data_AF-A0A8T5PSJ1-F1
#
_entry.id   AF-A0A8T5PSJ1-F1
#
_cell.length_a   1.000
_cell.length_b   1.000
_cell.length_c   1.000
_cell.angle_alpha   90.00
_cell.angle_beta   90.00
_cell.angle_gamma   90.00
#
_symmetry.space_group_name_H-M   'P 1'
#
loop_
_entity.id
_entity.type
_entity.pdbx_description
1 polymer ?
#
loop_
_entity_poly.entity_id
_entity_poly.type
_entity_poly.pdbx_seq_one_letter_code
_entity_poly.pdbx_strand_id
1 'polypeptide(L)' 'MADKIQMPSGIGGLVRYFDEYRSKITLKPGHVIVLCIIVIIIMVILHAYGKVLLGI' A
#
# COMPACT_ATOMS: atom_id res chain seq x y z
N MET A 1 47.93 4.71 -36.93
CA MET A 1 47.77 4.20 -35.55
C MET A 1 46.34 4.52 -35.17
N ALA A 2 45.47 3.50 -35.14
CA ALA A 2 44.03 3.68 -34.94
C ALA A 2 43.73 3.79 -33.44
N ASP A 3 43.09 4.90 -33.06
CA ASP A 3 42.71 5.22 -31.69
C ASP A 3 41.69 4.20 -31.18
N LYS A 4 42.09 3.36 -30.22
CA LYS A 4 41.20 2.39 -29.58
C LYS A 4 40.30 3.11 -28.57
N ILE A 5 39.23 3.71 -29.06
CA ILE A 5 38.15 4.21 -28.22
C ILE A 5 37.40 3.00 -27.65
N GLN A 6 37.79 2.55 -26.46
CA GLN A 6 37.02 1.60 -25.67
C GLN A 6 35.85 2.33 -25.03
N MET A 7 34.66 2.19 -25.61
CA MET A 7 33.43 2.62 -24.95
C MET A 7 33.18 1.66 -23.77
N PRO A 8 33.04 2.15 -22.52
CA PRO A 8 32.65 1.29 -21.42
C PRO A 8 31.27 0.73 -21.73
N SER A 9 31.18 -0.60 -21.81
CA SER A 9 29.93 -1.32 -22.02
C SER A 9 28.90 -0.83 -21.00
N GLY A 10 27.86 -0.18 -21.50
CA GLY A 10 26.83 0.41 -20.65
C GLY A 10 26.30 -0.62 -19.66
N ILE A 11 26.59 -0.41 -18.37
CA ILE A 11 25.91 -1.05 -17.24
C ILE A 11 24.48 -0.46 -17.16
N GLY A 12 23.74 -0.57 -18.25
CA GLY A 12 22.37 -0.08 -18.42
C GLY A 12 21.40 -1.19 -18.83
N GLY A 13 21.87 -2.44 -18.87
CA GLY A 13 21.09 -3.55 -19.40
C GLY A 13 20.16 -4.24 -18.40
N LEU A 14 20.40 -4.11 -17.09
CA LEU A 14 19.69 -4.91 -16.08
C LEU A 14 19.64 -4.25 -14.69
N VAL A 15 19.52 -2.93 -14.57
CA VAL A 15 19.03 -2.36 -13.29
C VAL A 15 17.55 -2.67 -13.22
N ARG A 16 17.29 -3.89 -12.77
CA ARG A 16 16.00 -4.43 -12.46
C ARG A 16 15.49 -3.68 -11.23
N TYR A 17 14.81 -2.55 -11.44
CA TYR A 17 13.92 -1.92 -10.43
C TYR A 17 12.71 -2.82 -10.10
N PHE A 18 12.86 -4.15 -10.15
CA PHE A 18 11.83 -5.13 -9.83
C PHE A 18 11.77 -5.43 -8.33
N ASP A 19 12.57 -4.76 -7.51
CA ASP A 19 12.19 -4.52 -6.12
C ASP A 19 11.15 -3.39 -6.07
N GLU A 20 10.05 -3.59 -6.83
CA GLU A 20 8.76 -3.11 -6.39
C GLU A 20 8.62 -3.64 -4.98
N TYR A 21 8.69 -2.75 -3.99
CA TYR A 21 8.58 -3.05 -2.57
C TYR A 21 7.40 -4.01 -2.36
N ARG A 22 7.69 -5.32 -2.31
CA ARG A 22 6.74 -6.38 -1.98
C ARG A 22 6.47 -6.18 -0.51
N SER A 23 5.55 -5.25 -0.23
CA SER A 23 5.14 -4.88 1.10
C SER A 23 4.86 -6.18 1.85
N LYS A 24 5.68 -6.50 2.86
CA LYS A 24 5.61 -7.78 3.62
C LYS A 24 4.22 -8.01 4.20
N ILE A 25 3.40 -6.95 4.26
CA ILE A 25 2.03 -6.93 4.73
C ILE A 25 1.14 -6.50 3.56
N THR A 26 0.88 -7.42 2.64
CA THR A 26 -0.14 -7.19 1.60
C THR A 26 -1.51 -7.37 2.27
N LEU A 27 -2.16 -6.28 2.66
CA LEU A 27 -3.53 -6.33 3.16
C LEU A 27 -4.42 -6.87 2.03
N LYS A 28 -4.84 -8.13 2.17
CA LYS A 28 -5.78 -8.73 1.22
C LYS A 28 -7.05 -7.87 1.18
N PRO A 29 -7.70 -7.69 0.01
CA PRO A 29 -8.93 -6.89 -0.12
C PRO A 29 -10.01 -7.28 0.90
N GLY A 30 -10.06 -8.56 1.30
CA GLY A 30 -10.96 -9.04 2.35
C GLY A 30 -10.80 -8.32 3.70
N HIS A 31 -9.57 -7.98 4.12
CA HIS A 31 -9.35 -7.26 5.39
C HIS A 31 -9.89 -5.83 5.33
N VAL A 32 -9.80 -5.18 4.16
CA VAL A 32 -10.31 -3.81 3.95
C VAL A 32 -11.84 -3.81 4.02
N ILE A 33 -12.49 -4.82 3.45
CA ILE A 33 -13.95 -4.98 3.49
C ILE A 33 -14.43 -5.22 4.92
N VAL A 34 -13.76 -6.10 5.67
CA VAL A 34 -14.09 -6.36 7.07
C VAL A 34 -13.94 -5.09 7.92
N LEU A 35 -12.86 -4.33 7.72
CA LEU A 35 -12.64 -3.06 8.43
C LEU A 35 -13.74 -2.03 8.12
N CYS A 36 -14.19 -1.93 6.87
CA CYS A 36 -15.32 -1.07 6.51
C CYS A 36 -16.60 -1.46 7.23
N ILE A 37 -16.92 -2.76 7.28
CA ILE A 37 -18.12 -3.26 7.96
C ILE A 37 -18.08 -2.92 9.45
N ILE A 38 -16.92 -3.09 10.10
CA ILE A 38 -16.72 -2.75 11.51
C ILE A 38 -16.99 -1.26 11.76
N VAL A 39 -16.44 -0.38 10.91
CA VAL A 39 -16.65 1.08 11.02
C VAL A 39 -18.13 1.43 10.88
N ILE A 40 -18.84 0.80 9.94
CA ILE A 40 -20.28 1.00 9.75
C ILE A 40 -21.05 0.57 11.00
N ILE A 41 -20.74 -0.60 11.57
CA ILE A 41 -21.38 -1.08 12.81
C ILE A 41 -21.16 -0.09 13.95
N ILE A 42 -19.93 0.41 14.14
CA ILE A 42 -19.62 1.41 15.15
C ILE A 42 -20.43 2.70 14.92
N MET A 43 -20.50 3.17 13.67
CA MET A 43 -21.33 4.34 13.32
C MET A 43 -22.80 4.13 13.64
N VAL A 44 -23.36 2.97 13.34
CA VAL A 44 -24.78 2.66 13.61
C VAL A 44 -25.04 2.61 15.11
N ILE A 45 -24.17 1.95 15.88
CA ILE A 45 -24.27 1.92 17.35
C ILE A 45 -24.18 3.33 17.92
N LEU A 46 -23.23 4.13 17.44
CA LEU A 46 -23.08 5.51 17.87
C LEU A 46 -24.26 6.39 17.44
N HIS A 47 -24.88 6.15 16.28
CA HIS A 47 -26.05 6.94 15.87
C HIS A 47 -27.31 6.53 16.66
N ALA A 48 -27.49 5.24 16.93
CA ALA A 48 -28.63 4.71 17.65
C ALA A 48 -28.57 5.01 19.15
N TYR A 49 -27.40 4.87 19.76
CA TYR A 49 -27.19 5.02 21.20
C TYR A 49 -26.38 6.26 21.57
N GLY A 50 -25.87 7.03 20.62
CA GLY A 50 -25.00 8.18 20.87
C GLY A 50 -25.67 9.27 21.69
N LYS A 51 -26.97 9.49 21.54
CA LYS A 51 -27.68 10.43 22.43
C LYS A 51 -27.65 9.98 23.90
N VAL A 52 -27.80 8.67 24.13
CA VAL A 52 -27.78 8.07 25.46
C VAL A 52 -26.34 7.97 26.00
N LEU A 53 -25.37 7.66 25.15
CA LEU A 53 -23.96 7.46 25.51
C LEU A 53 -23.17 8.76 25.65
N LEU A 54 -23.46 9.78 24.83
CA LEU A 54 -22.83 11.11 24.88
C LEU A 54 -23.61 12.11 25.76
N GLY A 55 -24.77 11.73 26.30
CA GLY A 55 -25.49 12.52 27.30
C GLY A 55 -25.99 13.89 26.83
N ILE A 56 -26.28 14.02 25.53
CA ILE A 56 -26.82 15.23 24.86
C ILE A 56 -28.09 14.92 24.09
#